data_AF-A0A7V1CZ55-F1
#
_entry.id   AF-A0A7V1CZ55-F1
#
_cell.length_a   1.000
_cell.length_b   1.000
_cell.length_c   1.000
_cell.angle_alpha   90.00
_cell.angle_beta   90.00
_cell.angle_gamma   90.00
#
_symmetry.space_group_name_H-M   'P 1'
#
loop_
_entity.id
_entity.type
_entity.pdbx_description
1 polymer ?
#
loop_
_entity_poly.entity_id
_entity_poly.type
_entity_poly.pdbx_seq_one_letter_code
_entity_poly.pdbx_strand_id
1 'polypeptide(L)'
;MMNMMILALCVGAVIIAGLAFYAGQLLYKLSAQKKQIVKEQAKQQAKLAQSRLERNAKLADSIHLIARAMHQEQCEFSEGSLRIWVLMSQYSFTDDEDLPGRYPGIFAMYEVVKEMPTHDARKKYSKKEIFKQDSARWRAEETHAKQIKADCEKIIEEFKAAPGSENVVFN
;
A
#
# COMPACT_ATOMS: atom_id res chain seq x y z
N MET A 1 30.56 -47.55 -56.31
CA MET A 1 30.91 -46.29 -55.62
C MET A 1 29.75 -45.28 -55.63
N MET A 2 29.19 -44.95 -56.80
CA MET A 2 28.05 -44.03 -56.96
C MET A 2 26.80 -44.37 -56.10
N ASN A 3 26.32 -45.62 -56.13
CA ASN A 3 25.12 -46.03 -55.39
C ASN A 3 25.27 -45.92 -53.86
N MET A 4 26.49 -46.10 -53.34
CA MET A 4 26.75 -46.03 -51.90
C MET A 4 26.75 -44.57 -51.40
N MET A 5 27.21 -43.62 -52.22
CA MET A 5 27.07 -42.19 -51.91
C MET A 5 25.62 -41.73 -51.92
N ILE A 6 24.83 -42.18 -52.90
CA ILE A 6 23.40 -41.84 -52.98
C ILE A 6 22.65 -42.36 -51.74
N LEU A 7 22.91 -43.59 -51.31
CA LEU A 7 22.31 -44.16 -50.10
C LEU A 7 22.67 -43.33 -48.85
N ALA A 8 23.93 -42.95 -48.69
CA ALA A 8 24.39 -42.14 -47.56
C ALA A 8 23.73 -40.75 -47.54
N LEU A 9 23.55 -40.11 -48.70
CA LEU A 9 22.84 -38.83 -48.83
C LEU A 9 21.36 -38.95 -48.46
N CYS A 10 20.68 -40.02 -48.90
CA CYS A 10 19.28 -40.27 -48.55
C CYS A 10 19.11 -40.47 -47.04
N VAL A 11 19.98 -41.27 -46.40
CA VAL A 11 19.95 -41.48 -44.95
C VAL A 11 20.21 -40.17 -44.20
N GLY A 12 21.21 -39.40 -44.63
CA GLY A 12 21.49 -38.07 -44.07
C GLY A 12 20.30 -37.13 -44.18
N ALA A 13 19.62 -37.09 -45.33
CA ALA A 13 18.44 -36.25 -45.54
C ALA A 13 17.27 -36.64 -44.61
N VAL A 14 17.04 -37.94 -44.41
CA VAL A 14 16.00 -38.43 -43.47
C VAL A 14 16.31 -38.03 -42.03
N ILE A 15 17.58 -38.16 -41.61
CA ILE A 15 18.01 -37.74 -40.26
C ILE A 15 17.80 -36.23 -40.08
N ILE A 16 18.23 -35.41 -41.05
CA ILE A 16 18.06 -33.95 -41.00
C ILE A 16 16.57 -33.58 -40.94
N ALA A 17 15.72 -34.23 -41.74
CA ALA A 17 14.28 -33.98 -41.73
C ALA A 17 13.64 -34.33 -40.37
N GLY A 18 14.01 -35.46 -39.77
CA GLY A 18 13.53 -35.87 -38.45
C GLY A 18 13.95 -34.89 -37.34
N LEU A 19 15.22 -34.45 -37.36
CA LEU A 19 15.73 -33.46 -36.41
C LEU A 19 15.07 -32.08 -36.59
N ALA A 20 14.87 -31.63 -37.84
CA ALA A 20 14.20 -30.38 -38.14
C ALA A 20 12.74 -30.39 -37.68
N PHE A 21 12.02 -31.51 -37.88
CA PHE A 21 10.65 -31.67 -37.39
C PHE A 21 10.58 -31.62 -35.85
N TYR A 22 11.49 -32.31 -35.17
CA TYR A 22 11.55 -32.30 -33.71
C TYR A 22 11.87 -30.90 -33.16
N ALA A 23 12.86 -30.22 -33.75
CA ALA A 23 13.21 -28.84 -33.39
C ALA A 23 12.02 -27.88 -33.60
N GLY A 24 11.29 -28.02 -34.72
CA GLY A 24 10.07 -27.24 -34.99
C GLY A 24 8.98 -27.47 -33.94
N GLN A 25 8.71 -28.73 -33.57
CA GLN A 25 7.77 -29.04 -32.48
C GLN A 25 8.19 -28.41 -31.14
N LEU A 26 9.49 -28.46 -30.81
CA LEU A 26 10.01 -27.94 -29.56
C LEU A 26 9.89 -26.40 -29.51
N LEU A 27 10.22 -25.72 -30.61
CA LEU A 27 10.07 -24.27 -30.74
C LEU A 27 8.60 -23.83 -30.64
N TYR A 28 7.67 -24.60 -31.25
CA TYR A 28 6.25 -24.32 -31.14
C TYR A 28 5.76 -24.42 -29.69
N LYS A 29 6.09 -25.51 -28.98
CA LYS A 29 5.74 -25.70 -27.56
C LYS A 29 6.31 -24.59 -26.68
N LEU A 30 7.58 -24.21 -26.89
CA LEU A 30 8.22 -23.13 -26.16
C LEU A 30 7.51 -21.78 -26.40
N SER A 31 7.15 -21.49 -27.65
CA SER A 31 6.44 -20.24 -27.99
C SER A 31 5.06 -20.17 -27.33
N ALA A 32 4.33 -21.29 -27.27
CA ALA A 32 3.02 -21.38 -26.63
C ALA A 32 3.14 -21.19 -25.10
N GLN A 33 4.14 -21.82 -24.47
CA GLN A 33 4.40 -21.65 -23.03
C GLN A 33 4.75 -20.19 -22.69
N LYS A 34 5.64 -19.56 -23.46
CA LYS A 34 5.99 -18.15 -23.26
C LYS A 34 4.76 -17.23 -23.33
N LYS A 35 3.86 -17.45 -24.29
CA LYS A 35 2.60 -16.68 -24.40
C LYS A 35 1.71 -16.84 -23.17
N GLN A 36 1.60 -18.06 -22.62
CA GLN A 36 0.80 -18.30 -21.41
C GLN A 36 1.41 -17.61 -20.18
N ILE A 37 2.74 -17.71 -20.00
CA ILE A 37 3.44 -17.06 -18.89
C ILE A 37 3.22 -15.54 -18.93
N VAL A 38 3.39 -14.91 -20.10
CA VAL A 38 3.17 -13.47 -20.26
C VAL A 38 1.72 -13.09 -19.95
N LYS A 39 0.74 -13.88 -20.40
CA LYS A 39 -0.68 -13.64 -20.12
C LYS A 39 -0.99 -13.77 -18.62
N GLU A 40 -0.43 -14.76 -17.96
CA GLU A 40 -0.63 -14.99 -16.53
C GLU A 40 0.04 -13.90 -15.69
N GLN A 41 1.26 -13.48 -16.05
CA GLN A 41 1.95 -12.35 -15.44
C GLN A 41 1.14 -11.05 -15.58
N ALA A 42 0.61 -10.76 -16.78
CA ALA A 42 -0.25 -9.59 -16.99
C ALA A 42 -1.51 -9.64 -16.11
N LYS A 43 -2.14 -10.81 -16.00
CA LYS A 43 -3.32 -11.01 -15.12
C LYS A 43 -2.98 -10.81 -13.65
N GLN A 44 -1.85 -11.34 -13.19
CA GLN A 44 -1.40 -11.17 -11.81
C GLN A 44 -1.08 -9.70 -11.51
N GLN A 45 -0.40 -9.00 -12.42
CA GLN A 45 -0.12 -7.57 -12.29
C GLN A 45 -1.41 -6.74 -12.21
N ALA A 46 -2.38 -7.02 -13.09
CA ALA A 46 -3.68 -6.35 -13.05
C ALA A 46 -4.42 -6.60 -11.72
N LYS A 47 -4.41 -7.84 -11.21
CA LYS A 47 -5.01 -8.18 -9.91
C LYS A 47 -4.33 -7.46 -8.76
N LEU A 48 -3.00 -7.38 -8.76
CA LEU A 48 -2.24 -6.65 -7.75
C LEU A 48 -2.52 -5.15 -7.81
N ALA A 49 -2.60 -4.57 -9.00
CA ALA A 49 -2.95 -3.16 -9.18
C ALA A 49 -4.36 -2.87 -8.65
N GLN A 50 -5.35 -3.71 -8.99
CA GLN A 50 -6.71 -3.58 -8.47
C GLN A 50 -6.75 -3.71 -6.95
N SER A 51 -6.08 -4.70 -6.37
CA SER A 51 -6.02 -4.88 -4.92
C SER A 51 -5.37 -3.69 -4.20
N ARG A 52 -4.35 -3.06 -4.80
CA ARG A 52 -3.76 -1.83 -4.28
C ARG A 52 -4.74 -0.66 -4.29
N LEU A 53 -5.49 -0.48 -5.39
CA LEU A 53 -6.51 0.56 -5.50
C LEU A 53 -7.62 0.37 -4.45
N GLU A 54 -8.13 -0.85 -4.29
CA GLU A 54 -9.16 -1.16 -3.29
C GLU A 54 -8.64 -0.92 -1.86
N ARG A 55 -7.38 -1.27 -1.57
CA ARG A 55 -6.77 -1.00 -0.27
C ARG A 55 -6.63 0.51 -0.03
N ASN A 56 -6.11 1.25 -1.01
CA ASN A 56 -5.96 2.70 -0.90
C ASN A 56 -7.32 3.39 -0.72
N ALA A 57 -8.37 2.94 -1.43
CA ALA A 57 -9.72 3.48 -1.25
C ALA A 57 -10.21 3.33 0.20
N LYS A 58 -10.05 2.13 0.79
CA LYS A 58 -10.40 1.89 2.20
C LYS A 58 -9.58 2.72 3.19
N LEU A 59 -8.28 2.88 2.92
CA LEU A 59 -7.41 3.73 3.72
C LEU A 59 -7.85 5.20 3.62
N ALA A 60 -8.15 5.68 2.41
CA ALA A 60 -8.64 7.04 2.19
C ALA A 60 -9.95 7.30 2.92
N ASP A 61 -10.94 6.39 2.82
CA ASP A 61 -12.21 6.49 3.55
C ASP A 61 -11.97 6.58 5.07
N SER A 62 -11.05 5.75 5.60
CA SER A 62 -10.73 5.75 7.03
C SER A 62 -10.03 7.03 7.48
N ILE A 63 -9.05 7.50 6.70
CA ILE A 63 -8.33 8.76 6.95
C ILE A 63 -9.32 9.93 6.94
N HIS A 64 -10.19 9.99 5.94
CA HIS A 64 -11.23 11.01 5.81
C HIS A 64 -12.16 11.03 7.01
N LEU A 65 -12.67 9.86 7.41
CA LEU A 65 -13.60 9.75 8.53
C LEU A 65 -12.98 10.23 9.84
N ILE A 66 -11.73 9.84 10.11
CA ILE A 66 -11.01 10.25 11.33
C ILE A 66 -10.73 11.75 11.29
N ALA A 67 -10.28 12.30 10.15
CA ALA A 67 -10.03 13.72 10.00
C ALA A 67 -11.31 14.55 10.22
N ARG A 68 -12.45 14.08 9.71
CA ARG A 68 -13.76 14.69 9.95
C ARG A 68 -14.16 14.62 11.43
N ALA A 69 -14.00 13.48 12.07
CA ALA A 69 -14.30 13.32 13.49
C ALA A 69 -13.42 14.24 14.36
N MET A 70 -12.13 14.35 14.06
CA MET A 70 -11.22 15.30 14.72
C MET A 70 -11.62 16.75 14.47
N HIS A 71 -11.94 17.12 13.23
CA HIS A 71 -12.37 18.46 12.88
C HIS A 71 -13.65 18.87 13.63
N GLN A 72 -14.57 17.92 13.82
CA GLN A 72 -15.79 18.07 14.62
C GLN A 72 -15.58 17.88 16.13
N GLU A 73 -14.35 17.71 16.60
CA GLU A 73 -13.99 17.50 18.02
C GLU A 73 -14.67 16.28 18.66
N GLN A 74 -15.01 15.26 17.88
CA GLN A 74 -15.60 14.00 18.35
C GLN A 74 -14.56 12.97 18.80
N CYS A 75 -13.27 13.25 18.59
CA CYS A 75 -12.13 12.39 18.95
C CYS A 75 -10.97 13.26 19.44
N GLU A 76 -10.19 12.78 20.42
CA GLU A 76 -8.99 13.46 20.90
C GLU A 76 -7.97 13.64 19.77
N PHE A 77 -7.33 14.82 19.69
CA PHE A 77 -6.34 15.07 18.65
C PHE A 77 -5.13 14.14 18.74
N SER A 78 -4.76 13.68 19.93
CA SER A 78 -3.70 12.69 20.12
C SER A 78 -4.01 11.36 19.42
N GLU A 79 -5.18 10.78 19.68
CA GLU A 79 -5.60 9.50 19.12
C GLU A 79 -5.79 9.60 17.59
N GLY A 80 -6.51 10.62 17.15
CA GLY A 80 -6.81 10.81 15.74
C GLY A 80 -5.55 11.07 14.90
N SER A 81 -4.62 11.92 15.37
CA SER A 81 -3.35 12.19 14.67
C SER A 81 -2.48 10.95 14.57
N LEU A 82 -2.39 10.15 15.64
CA LEU A 82 -1.66 8.88 15.63
C LEU A 82 -2.23 7.90 14.59
N ARG A 83 -3.56 7.75 14.57
CA ARG A 83 -4.24 6.85 13.62
C ARG A 83 -4.09 7.31 12.17
N ILE A 84 -4.32 8.60 11.90
CA ILE A 84 -4.15 9.16 10.56
C ILE A 84 -2.72 8.95 10.08
N TRP A 85 -1.71 9.25 10.90
CA TRP A 85 -0.31 9.11 10.51
C TRP A 85 0.05 7.67 10.12
N VAL A 86 -0.38 6.70 10.93
CA VAL A 86 -0.16 5.27 10.63
C VAL A 86 -0.86 4.86 9.35
N LEU A 87 -2.12 5.26 9.14
CA LEU A 87 -2.85 4.96 7.91
C LEU A 87 -2.21 5.60 6.67
N MET A 88 -1.74 6.84 6.79
CA MET A 88 -1.01 7.54 5.72
C MET A 88 0.29 6.81 5.37
N SER A 89 1.06 6.32 6.36
CA SER A 89 2.28 5.54 6.08
C SER A 89 2.03 4.21 5.34
N GLN A 90 0.80 3.69 5.38
CA GLN A 90 0.39 2.49 4.65
C GLN A 90 -0.22 2.81 3.27
N TYR A 91 -0.59 4.07 3.05
CA TYR A 91 -1.18 4.55 1.81
C TYR A 91 -0.13 4.56 0.71
N SER A 92 -0.42 3.94 -0.43
CA SER A 92 0.50 3.97 -1.57
C SER A 92 0.26 5.24 -2.38
N PHE A 93 1.03 6.29 -2.09
CA PHE A 93 1.02 7.52 -2.86
C PHE A 93 1.54 7.29 -4.28
N THR A 94 1.10 8.14 -5.22
CA THR A 94 1.56 8.07 -6.62
C THR A 94 2.95 8.68 -6.77
N ASP A 95 3.25 9.71 -5.96
CA ASP A 95 4.52 10.41 -5.90
C ASP A 95 5.11 10.32 -4.47
N ASP A 96 6.41 10.53 -4.36
CA ASP A 96 7.11 10.56 -3.07
C ASP A 96 6.75 11.88 -2.35
N GLU A 97 5.82 11.79 -1.40
CA GLU A 97 5.26 12.96 -0.72
C GLU A 97 5.91 13.19 0.65
N ASP A 98 6.35 14.43 0.90
CA ASP A 98 6.78 14.87 2.22
C ASP A 98 5.57 15.09 3.15
N LEU A 99 5.07 13.99 3.72
CA LEU A 99 3.94 14.00 4.66
C LEU A 99 4.17 14.91 5.88
N PRO A 100 5.36 14.95 6.51
CA PRO A 100 5.65 15.89 7.59
C PRO A 100 5.43 17.36 7.21
N GLY A 101 5.85 17.75 5.98
CA GLY A 101 5.67 19.10 5.47
C GLY A 101 4.22 19.41 5.08
N ARG A 102 3.47 18.42 4.59
CA ARG A 102 2.08 18.59 4.13
C ARG A 102 1.08 18.71 5.29
N TYR A 103 1.26 17.92 6.35
CA TYR A 103 0.40 17.87 7.54
C TYR A 103 1.19 18.08 8.85
N PRO A 104 1.77 19.28 9.04
CA PRO A 104 2.71 19.54 10.13
C PRO A 104 2.09 19.49 11.54
N GLY A 105 0.81 19.80 11.71
CA GLY A 105 0.10 19.70 12.99
C GLY A 105 -0.15 18.26 13.40
N ILE A 106 -0.61 17.42 12.46
CA ILE A 106 -0.78 15.98 12.70
C ILE A 106 0.57 15.32 12.98
N PHE A 107 1.61 15.67 12.21
CA PHE A 107 2.95 15.14 12.43
C PHE A 107 3.51 15.57 13.80
N ALA A 108 3.38 16.85 14.18
CA ALA A 108 3.83 17.34 15.47
C ALA A 108 3.13 16.59 16.62
N MET A 109 1.84 16.33 16.50
CA MET A 109 1.09 15.57 17.49
C MET A 109 1.53 14.10 17.55
N TYR A 110 1.71 13.47 16.38
CA TYR A 110 2.22 12.11 16.25
C TYR A 110 3.58 11.94 16.94
N GLU A 111 4.52 12.85 16.69
CA GLU A 111 5.86 12.80 17.29
C GLU A 111 5.83 12.82 18.81
N VAL A 112 4.87 13.54 19.42
CA VAL A 112 4.68 13.57 20.87
C VAL A 112 4.18 12.21 21.38
N VAL A 113 3.22 11.60 20.71
CA VAL A 113 2.49 10.43 21.25
C VAL A 113 3.00 9.07 20.78
N LYS A 114 3.81 9.00 19.71
CA LYS A 114 4.23 7.73 19.09
C LYS A 114 4.96 6.76 20.03
N GLU A 115 5.74 7.30 20.98
CA GLU A 115 6.51 6.51 21.94
C GLU A 115 5.80 6.35 23.30
N MET A 116 4.60 6.94 23.46
CA MET A 116 3.89 6.86 24.73
C MET A 116 3.35 5.43 24.94
N PRO A 117 3.51 4.85 26.15
CA PRO A 117 3.12 3.48 26.42
C PRO A 117 1.60 3.33 26.44
N THR A 118 1.09 2.38 25.67
CA THR A 118 -0.33 2.02 25.64
C THR A 118 -0.60 0.71 26.38
N HIS A 119 -1.86 0.47 26.73
CA HIS A 119 -2.35 -0.79 27.33
C HIS A 119 -1.45 -1.35 28.46
N ASP A 120 -0.99 -2.60 28.32
CA ASP A 120 -0.19 -3.29 29.34
C ASP A 120 1.22 -2.74 29.49
N ALA A 121 1.77 -2.05 28.47
CA ALA A 121 3.04 -1.36 28.60
C ALA A 121 2.94 -0.21 29.60
N ARG A 122 1.78 0.46 29.68
CA ARG A 122 1.52 1.57 30.62
C ARG A 122 1.66 1.15 32.08
N LYS A 123 1.31 -0.11 32.41
CA LYS A 123 1.41 -0.66 33.77
C LYS A 123 2.86 -0.80 34.28
N LYS A 124 3.84 -0.77 33.37
CA LYS A 124 5.27 -0.91 33.69
C LYS A 124 5.92 0.41 34.11
N TYR A 125 5.24 1.54 33.89
CA TYR A 125 5.74 2.88 34.21
C TYR A 125 5.25 3.33 35.59
N SER A 126 6.03 4.20 36.23
CA SER A 126 5.61 4.82 37.48
C SER A 126 4.45 5.79 37.25
N LYS A 127 3.59 5.98 38.26
CA LYS A 127 2.50 6.97 38.20
C LYS A 127 2.99 8.37 37.84
N LYS A 128 4.21 8.74 38.27
CA LYS A 128 4.82 10.05 37.98
C LYS A 128 5.18 10.20 36.50
N GLU A 129 5.71 9.15 35.88
CA GLU A 129 6.04 9.16 34.45
C GLU A 129 4.79 9.22 33.58
N ILE A 130 3.77 8.42 33.93
CA ILE A 130 2.47 8.46 33.25
C ILE A 130 1.85 9.84 33.34
N PHE A 131 1.82 10.45 34.52
CA PHE A 131 1.29 11.80 34.68
C PHE A 131 2.07 12.84 33.84
N LYS A 132 3.40 12.71 33.75
CA LYS A 132 4.24 13.56 32.91
C LYS A 132 3.89 13.40 31.42
N GLN A 133 3.68 12.17 30.96
CA GLN A 133 3.29 11.86 29.58
C GLN A 133 1.89 12.38 29.25
N ASP A 134 0.90 12.11 30.11
CA ASP A 134 -0.48 12.61 29.96
C ASP A 134 -0.49 14.15 29.91
N SER A 135 0.29 14.81 30.78
CA SER A 135 0.42 16.27 30.79
C SER A 135 1.12 16.81 29.53
N ALA A 136 2.08 16.07 28.97
CA ALA A 136 2.73 16.45 27.72
C ALA A 136 1.76 16.32 26.54
N ARG A 137 0.97 15.24 26.51
CA ARG A 137 -0.09 15.00 25.53
C ARG A 137 -1.11 16.14 25.54
N TRP A 138 -1.68 16.48 26.69
CA TRP A 138 -2.67 17.56 26.78
C TRP A 138 -2.13 18.93 26.34
N ARG A 139 -0.90 19.27 26.73
CA ARG A 139 -0.27 20.51 26.26
C ARG A 139 -0.06 20.53 24.76
N ALA A 140 0.34 19.39 24.18
CA ALA A 140 0.52 19.27 22.73
C ALA A 140 -0.82 19.41 21.99
N GLU A 141 -1.90 18.81 22.50
CA GLU A 141 -3.25 18.98 21.94
C GLU A 141 -3.65 20.45 21.89
N GLU A 142 -3.48 21.18 22.99
CA GLU A 142 -3.80 22.61 23.05
C GLU A 142 -2.90 23.44 22.13
N THR A 143 -1.59 23.15 22.12
CA THR A 143 -0.59 23.89 21.33
C THR A 143 -0.82 23.72 19.83
N HIS A 144 -1.11 22.50 19.39
CA HIS A 144 -1.21 22.15 17.98
C HIS A 144 -2.65 22.15 17.45
N ALA A 145 -3.69 22.31 18.29
CA ALA A 145 -5.10 22.25 17.91
C ALA A 145 -5.45 23.00 16.62
N LYS A 146 -5.01 24.27 16.50
CA LYS A 146 -5.29 25.10 15.32
C LYS A 146 -4.69 24.52 14.05
N GLN A 147 -3.45 24.04 14.15
CA GLN A 147 -2.72 23.49 13.01
C GLN A 147 -3.26 22.11 12.62
N ILE A 148 -3.60 21.28 13.61
CA ILE A 148 -4.25 19.99 13.42
C ILE A 148 -5.60 20.17 12.69
N LYS A 149 -6.42 21.14 13.11
CA LYS A 149 -7.69 21.43 12.43
C LYS A 149 -7.49 21.84 10.97
N ALA A 150 -6.50 22.69 10.70
CA ALA A 150 -6.17 23.10 9.32
C ALA A 150 -5.68 21.90 8.48
N ASP A 151 -4.92 20.99 9.07
CA ASP A 151 -4.51 19.75 8.40
C ASP A 151 -5.71 18.82 8.16
N CYS A 152 -6.63 18.71 9.12
CA CYS A 152 -7.86 17.94 8.95
C CYS A 152 -8.70 18.48 7.78
N GLU A 153 -8.85 19.80 7.64
CA GLU A 153 -9.55 20.41 6.50
C GLU A 153 -8.93 19.99 5.17
N LYS A 154 -7.60 20.10 5.03
CA LYS A 154 -6.89 19.65 3.83
C LYS A 154 -7.10 18.17 3.56
N ILE A 155 -7.00 17.33 4.60
CA ILE A 155 -7.16 15.88 4.47
C ILE A 155 -8.57 15.52 4.01
N ILE A 156 -9.60 16.19 4.53
CA ILE A 156 -10.99 15.98 4.14
C ILE A 156 -11.19 16.28 2.65
N GLU A 157 -10.52 17.33 2.12
CA GLU A 157 -10.58 17.68 0.71
C GLU A 157 -9.80 16.73 -0.20
N GLU A 158 -8.63 16.28 0.24
CA GLU A 158 -7.70 15.46 -0.55
C GLU A 158 -8.10 13.97 -0.57
N PHE A 159 -8.48 13.43 0.58
CA PHE A 159 -8.94 12.05 0.71
C PHE A 159 -10.46 12.00 0.62
N LYS A 160 -11.02 12.30 -0.55
CA LYS A 160 -12.48 12.26 -0.74
C LYS A 160 -13.00 10.85 -0.49
N ALA A 161 -13.98 10.76 0.41
CA ALA A 161 -14.66 9.50 0.68
C ALA A 161 -15.43 9.04 -0.58
N ALA A 162 -15.52 7.72 -0.78
CA ALA A 162 -16.37 7.18 -1.84
C ALA A 162 -17.83 7.62 -1.62
N PRO A 163 -18.59 8.00 -2.67
CA PRO A 163 -19.97 8.42 -2.51
C PRO A 163 -20.80 7.32 -1.79
N GLY A 164 -21.29 7.63 -0.58
CA GLY A 164 -22.06 6.71 0.27
C GLY A 164 -21.39 6.27 1.59
N SER A 165 -20.10 6.55 1.80
CA SER A 165 -19.41 6.24 3.08
C SER A 165 -19.56 7.33 4.14
N GLU A 166 -20.18 8.46 3.81
CA GLU A 166 -20.32 9.65 4.66
C GLU A 166 -21.05 9.37 6.00
N ASN A 167 -21.84 8.30 6.10
CA ASN A 167 -22.68 7.99 7.25
C ASN A 167 -22.29 6.69 8.00
N VAL A 168 -21.14 6.08 7.69
CA VAL A 168 -20.75 4.82 8.35
C VAL A 168 -20.16 5.12 9.73
N VAL A 169 -21.00 5.04 10.75
CA VAL A 169 -20.57 4.98 12.15
C VAL A 169 -20.12 3.55 12.42
N PHE A 170 -18.82 3.34 12.60
CA PHE A 170 -18.32 2.07 13.14
C PHE A 170 -18.61 2.07 14.64
N ASN A 171 -19.63 1.30 15.03
CA ASN A 171 -19.93 0.96 16.42
C ASN A 171 -18.77 0.21 17.08
#